data_AF-F7SBA7-F1
#
_entry.id   AF-F7SBA7-F1
#
_cell.length_a   1.000
_cell.length_b   1.000
_cell.length_c   1.000
_cell.angle_alpha   90.00
_cell.angle_beta   90.00
_cell.angle_gamma   90.00
#
_symmetry.space_group_name_H-M   'P 1'
#
loop_
_entity.id
_entity.type
_entity.pdbx_description
1 polymer ?
#
loop_
_entity_poly.entity_id
_entity_poly.type
_entity_poly.pdbx_seq_one_letter_code
_entity_poly.pdbx_strand_id
1 'polypeptide(L)' 'MAELFWLNDTQWAAIAPLPPDFGGKPRVDERRVLSGILHRFREGSRWRALPDA' A
#
# COMPACT_ATOMS: atom_id res chain seq x y z
N MET A 1 -11.22 1.19 -8.72
CA MET A 1 -9.90 1.59 -8.17
C MET A 1 -9.91 1.96 -6.68
N ALA A 2 -11.07 2.08 -6.00
CA ALA A 2 -11.12 2.30 -4.55
C ALA A 2 -10.78 1.04 -3.71
N GLU A 3 -10.98 -0.16 -4.29
CA GLU A 3 -10.79 -1.46 -3.63
C GLU A 3 -9.34 -1.83 -3.27
N LEU A 4 -8.36 -0.99 -3.62
CA LEU A 4 -6.93 -1.29 -3.44
C LEU A 4 -6.29 -0.44 -2.35
N PHE A 5 -6.98 0.58 -1.82
CA PHE A 5 -6.50 1.40 -0.71
C PHE A 5 -7.23 1.01 0.57
N TRP A 6 -6.61 0.12 1.32
CA TRP A 6 -7.22 -0.55 2.48
C TRP A 6 -7.21 0.28 3.77
N LEU A 7 -6.42 1.36 3.80
CA LEU A 7 -6.33 2.28 4.93
C LEU A 7 -7.21 3.49 4.65
N ASN A 8 -8.13 3.81 5.56
CA ASN A 8 -8.82 5.09 5.52
C ASN A 8 -7.85 6.24 5.86
N ASP A 9 -8.28 7.49 5.64
CA ASP A 9 -7.39 8.64 5.80
C ASP A 9 -6.87 8.83 7.22
N THR A 10 -7.67 8.50 8.23
CA THR A 10 -7.25 8.58 9.64
C THR A 10 -6.19 7.53 9.98
N GLN A 11 -6.38 6.29 9.52
CA GLN A 11 -5.39 5.22 9.69
C GLN A 11 -4.10 5.53 8.93
N TRP A 12 -4.24 6.07 7.72
CA TRP A 12 -3.08 6.50 6.94
C TRP A 12 -2.33 7.62 7.64
N ALA A 13 -2.99 8.64 8.17
CA ALA A 13 -2.34 9.75 8.88
C ALA A 13 -1.52 9.29 10.10
N ALA A 14 -1.98 8.24 10.80
CA ALA A 14 -1.23 7.66 11.92
C ALA A 14 0.03 6.89 11.46
N ILE A 15 0.00 6.30 10.26
CA ILE A 15 1.09 5.48 9.73
C ILE A 15 2.09 6.31 8.93
N ALA A 16 1.62 7.33 8.19
CA ALA A 16 2.42 8.15 7.28
C ALA A 16 3.75 8.69 7.85
N PRO A 17 3.92 9.04 9.14
CA PRO A 17 5.22 9.50 9.66
C PRO A 17 6.19 8.36 10.04
N LEU A 18 5.78 7.10 9.97
CA LEU A 18 6.56 5.94 10.44
C LEU A 18 7.48 5.27 9.41
N PRO A 19 7.21 5.29 8.08
CA PRO A 19 8.11 4.71 7.10
C PRO A 19 9.53 5.27 7.26
N PRO A 20 10.54 4.40 7.37
CA PRO A 20 11.91 4.87 7.49
C PRO A 20 12.41 5.34 6.12
N ASP A 21 13.31 6.32 6.13
CA ASP A 21 14.07 6.67 4.94
C ASP A 21 15.12 5.58 4.68
N PHE A 22 14.96 4.87 3.57
CA PHE A 22 15.84 3.76 3.18
C PHE A 22 17.07 4.23 2.38
N GLY A 23 17.28 5.54 2.18
CA GLY A 23 18.45 6.10 1.50
C GLY A 23 18.57 5.72 0.01
N GLY A 24 17.49 5.19 -0.57
CA GLY A 24 17.40 4.78 -1.98
C GLY A 24 16.48 5.70 -2.78
N LYS A 25 16.06 5.25 -3.97
CA LYS A 25 15.08 6.00 -4.77
C LYS A 25 13.80 6.19 -3.95
N PRO A 26 13.32 7.43 -3.75
CA PRO A 26 12.09 7.68 -3.03
C PRO A 26 10.93 6.90 -3.62
N ARG A 27 10.10 6.29 -2.76
CA ARG A 27 8.85 5.70 -3.20
C ARG A 27 7.95 6.82 -3.68
N VAL A 28 7.34 6.64 -4.86
CA VAL A 28 6.50 7.66 -5.49
C VAL A 28 5.26 7.95 -4.63
N ASP A 29 4.70 6.92 -3.99
CA ASP A 29 3.56 7.03 -3.09
C ASP A 29 3.63 5.93 -2.03
N GLU A 30 3.88 6.31 -0.78
CA GLU A 30 4.00 5.37 0.34
C GLU A 30 2.68 4.70 0.70
N ARG A 31 1.55 5.40 0.54
CA ARG A 31 0.22 4.85 0.79
C ARG A 31 -0.08 3.75 -0.21
N ARG A 32 0.23 3.97 -1.48
CA ARG A 32 0.07 2.95 -2.53
C ARG A 32 0.95 1.74 -2.28
N VAL A 33 2.21 1.94 -1.87
CA VAL A 33 3.12 0.82 -1.56
C VAL A 33 2.59 -0.02 -0.39
N LEU A 34 2.24 0.62 0.71
CA LEU A 34 1.70 -0.09 1.88
C LEU A 34 0.37 -0.77 1.56
N SER A 35 -0.49 -0.14 0.76
CA SER A 35 -1.74 -0.76 0.33
C SER A 35 -1.50 -1.99 -0.55
N GLY A 36 -0.48 -1.99 -1.41
CA GLY A 36 -0.08 -3.17 -2.18
C GLY A 36 0.46 -4.31 -1.31
N ILE A 37 1.19 -4.00 -0.23
CA ILE A 37 1.64 -5.00 0.76
C ILE A 37 0.43 -5.61 1.48
N LEU A 38 -0.50 -4.78 1.96
CA LEU A 38 -1.73 -5.23 2.62
C LEU A 38 -2.59 -6.08 1.69
N HIS A 39 -2.72 -5.69 0.43
CA HIS A 39 -3.42 -6.45 -0.60
C HIS A 39 -2.87 -7.87 -0.72
N ARG A 40 -1.53 -8.01 -0.77
CA ARG A 40 -0.88 -9.34 -0.81
C ARG A 40 -1.13 -10.14 0.46
N PHE A 41 -1.09 -9.52 1.64
CA PHE A 41 -1.38 -10.25 2.87
C PHE A 41 -2.83 -10.74 2.95
N ARG A 42 -3.77 -9.96 2.41
CA ARG A 42 -5.19 -10.31 2.41
C ARG A 42 -5.56 -11.33 1.34
N GLU A 43 -5.17 -11.08 0.10
CA GLU A 43 -5.61 -11.88 -1.06
C GLU A 43 -4.60 -12.98 -1.46
N GLY A 44 -3.37 -12.90 -0.94
CA GLY A 44 -2.25 -13.74 -1.35
C GLY A 44 -1.71 -13.37 -2.73
N SER A 45 -1.35 -14.39 -3.50
CA SER A 45 -0.83 -14.27 -4.87
C SER A 45 -1.77 -14.92 -5.90
N ARG A 46 -3.08 -14.71 -5.73
CA ARG A 46 -4.09 -15.25 -6.65
C ARG A 46 -4.12 -14.44 -7.94
N TRP A 47 -4.06 -15.11 -9.09
CA TRP A 47 -4.05 -14.46 -10.40
C TRP A 47 -5.26 -13.53 -10.62
N ARG A 48 -6.45 -13.96 -10.17
CA ARG A 48 -7.70 -13.17 -10.28
C ARG A 48 -7.72 -11.93 -9.39
N ALA A 49 -6.89 -11.88 -8.35
CA ALA A 49 -6.85 -10.75 -7.42
C ALA A 49 -5.79 -9.71 -7.81
N LEU A 50 -5.15 -9.86 -8.97
CA LEU A 50 -4.22 -8.84 -9.46
C LEU A 50 -5.02 -7.57 -9.83
N PRO A 51 -4.54 -6.39 -9.41
CA PRO A 51 -5.15 -5.14 -9.80
C PRO A 51 -4.93 -4.89 -11.30
N ASP A 52 -5.88 -4.20 -11.92
CA ASP A 52 -5.72 -3.72 -13.30
C ASP A 52 -4.52 -2.74 -13.39
N ALA A 53 -3.87 -2.72 -14.56
CA ALA A 53 -2.66 -1.93 -14.82
C ALA A 53 -2.94 -0.44 -15.05
#